data_AF-A0A6C0CEQ8-F1
#
_entry.id   AF-A0A6C0CEQ8-F1
#
_cell.length_a   1.000
_cell.length_b   1.000
_cell.length_c   1.000
_cell.angle_alpha   90.00
_cell.angle_beta   90.00
_cell.angle_gamma   90.00
#
_symmetry.space_group_name_H-M   'P 1'
#
loop_
_entity.id
_entity.type
_entity.pdbx_description
1 polymer ?
#
loop_
_entity_poly.entity_id
_entity_poly.type
_entity_poly.pdbx_seq_one_letter_code
_entity_poly.pdbx_strand_id
1 'polypeptide(L)'
;MGKRTCITCDAKVVDKDKTPLWSKKDGLYSMLPRFLNCEDKYNPHKGELEEDPHKSELEEDQKSELEEESPEIVGTELKVDVNIKETDNWLLFWAAEAGASLEGDKPEGAAKSYGSEENRGLTKVDSEGNATFSLNCPKLYTEEGKLYPRHVHYTVLTEDKVWSTNIGTIEVTCKLSFETMEKIQNKRTYVIMNALSKEAYDENHIPNSILCHHESLDGLKKQKKTGIIKKLLNENLSDYPPVKEFVKEVGDIKQIPIIVYCANEECDASSKLMEHLYLCGFFNVMEYSGGMKEWLEKSTKTGKTKLFDDAASEDEEEVLDEEPLEEGDVDGLNDDEEIIVYDGVEYIHKLDDSEEVLTQDDLTVVGIYDGEEIEWINMTEYENHVKRRDEKGSVKKVKVVEEDVEDVEDVEENVEEDEKEDDVLEMDEESSDEEGDTDNYNKEFLQSKNVSELKKLLDKMHDRALKKPKKKKDMIDCLLSCKKVYTGGGVNDNIYYGGRVSKSMYENQFRGWGFTFLKQ
;
A
#
# COMPACT_ATOMS: atom_id res chain seq x y z
N MET A 1 -24.30 12.27 -3.63
CA MET A 1 -22.94 11.71 -3.66
C MET A 1 -22.00 12.78 -4.16
N GLY A 2 -21.13 13.29 -3.29
CA GLY A 2 -20.07 14.23 -3.64
C GLY A 2 -18.93 13.96 -2.68
N LYS A 3 -17.75 13.64 -3.21
CA LYS A 3 -16.50 13.52 -2.45
C LYS A 3 -16.25 14.87 -1.78
N ARG A 4 -16.06 14.89 -0.46
CA ARG A 4 -15.85 16.12 0.31
C ARG A 4 -14.42 16.11 0.85
N THR A 5 -13.59 16.96 0.28
CA THR A 5 -12.29 17.38 0.78
C THR A 5 -12.51 18.57 1.72
N CYS A 6 -11.96 18.50 2.93
CA CYS A 6 -11.85 19.63 3.86
C CYS A 6 -10.70 20.55 3.42
N ILE A 7 -10.84 21.86 3.63
CA ILE A 7 -9.95 22.92 3.11
C ILE A 7 -8.71 23.17 4.00
N THR A 8 -8.56 22.49 5.13
CA THR A 8 -7.43 22.74 6.08
C THR A 8 -6.89 21.49 6.78
N CYS A 9 -7.10 20.28 6.25
CA CYS A 9 -6.56 19.06 6.82
C CYS A 9 -5.85 18.25 5.72
N ASP A 10 -4.55 18.00 5.86
CA ASP A 10 -3.78 17.10 4.98
C ASP A 10 -4.12 15.60 5.15
N ALA A 11 -5.30 15.30 5.70
CA ALA A 11 -5.81 13.97 5.83
C ALA A 11 -6.60 13.58 4.59
N LYS A 12 -5.99 12.82 3.69
CA LYS A 12 -6.71 12.18 2.57
C LYS A 12 -7.65 11.12 3.13
N VAL A 13 -8.95 11.44 3.22
CA VAL A 13 -9.98 10.49 3.64
C VAL A 13 -10.16 9.40 2.59
N VAL A 14 -9.73 8.18 2.89
CA VAL A 14 -9.90 7.00 2.04
C VAL A 14 -10.89 6.05 2.70
N ASP A 15 -12.11 6.01 2.18
CA ASP A 15 -13.14 5.04 2.57
C ASP A 15 -13.03 3.80 1.65
N LYS A 16 -12.69 2.65 2.24
CA LYS A 16 -12.67 1.35 1.56
C LYS A 16 -13.52 0.37 2.35
N ASP A 17 -14.74 0.13 1.87
CA ASP A 17 -15.73 -0.81 2.44
C ASP A 17 -15.32 -2.31 2.42
N LYS A 18 -14.03 -2.65 2.39
CA LYS A 18 -13.55 -4.03 2.28
C LYS A 18 -12.73 -4.43 3.50
N THR A 19 -13.31 -5.32 4.32
CA THR A 19 -12.58 -5.97 5.42
C THR A 19 -11.34 -6.72 4.91
N PRO A 20 -10.15 -6.36 5.43
CA PRO A 20 -8.89 -7.01 5.12
C PRO A 20 -8.90 -8.53 5.25
N LEU A 21 -8.08 -9.22 4.45
CA LEU A 21 -8.00 -10.68 4.50
C LEU A 21 -7.42 -11.18 5.82
N TRP A 22 -6.45 -10.46 6.41
CA TRP A 22 -5.87 -10.82 7.71
C TRP A 22 -6.93 -10.73 8.82
N SER A 23 -7.76 -9.68 8.81
CA SER A 23 -8.86 -9.48 9.77
C SER A 23 -9.86 -10.63 9.69
N LYS A 24 -10.22 -11.08 8.46
CA LYS A 24 -11.06 -12.26 8.25
C LYS A 24 -10.43 -13.55 8.74
N LYS A 25 -9.12 -13.74 8.56
CA LYS A 25 -8.38 -14.91 9.07
C LYS A 25 -8.38 -14.95 10.60
N ASP A 26 -8.40 -13.78 11.23
CA ASP A 26 -8.53 -13.60 12.67
C ASP A 26 -9.97 -13.72 13.19
N GLY A 27 -10.93 -14.04 12.30
CA GLY A 27 -12.34 -14.21 12.63
C GLY A 27 -13.14 -12.90 12.66
N LEU A 28 -12.54 -11.76 12.31
CA LEU A 28 -13.21 -10.47 12.22
C LEU A 28 -13.68 -10.21 10.78
N TYR A 29 -14.99 -10.21 10.59
CA TYR A 29 -15.63 -9.98 9.27
C TYR A 29 -16.22 -8.58 9.13
N SER A 30 -15.82 -7.66 10.02
CA SER A 30 -16.20 -6.26 10.02
C SER A 30 -14.96 -5.37 9.92
N MET A 31 -15.13 -4.15 9.42
CA MET A 31 -14.11 -3.09 9.54
C MET A 31 -14.03 -2.49 10.94
N LEU A 32 -15.07 -2.74 11.75
CA LEU A 32 -15.09 -2.35 13.16
C LEU A 32 -14.11 -3.21 13.95
N PRO A 33 -13.35 -2.61 14.89
CA PRO A 33 -12.37 -3.32 15.70
C PRO A 33 -13.04 -4.31 16.65
N ARG A 34 -12.27 -5.31 17.12
CA ARG A 34 -12.81 -6.42 17.93
C ARG A 34 -13.33 -5.94 19.28
N PHE A 35 -12.62 -5.01 19.91
CA PHE A 35 -12.95 -4.51 21.25
C PHE A 35 -14.39 -3.97 21.36
N LEU A 36 -14.96 -3.42 20.28
CA LEU A 36 -16.34 -2.93 20.28
C LEU A 36 -17.38 -4.01 20.59
N ASN A 37 -17.11 -5.25 20.21
CA ASN A 37 -18.01 -6.38 20.47
C ASN A 37 -17.65 -7.16 21.75
N CYS A 38 -16.48 -6.89 22.32
CA CYS A 38 -15.94 -7.63 23.47
C CYS A 38 -16.04 -6.83 24.78
N GLU A 39 -16.11 -5.51 24.70
CA GLU A 39 -16.11 -4.62 25.86
C GLU A 39 -17.43 -3.85 25.96
N ASP A 40 -18.23 -4.17 26.98
CA ASP A 40 -19.55 -3.55 27.20
C ASP A 40 -19.50 -2.03 27.38
N LYS A 41 -18.34 -1.46 27.72
CA LYS A 41 -18.19 -0.01 27.94
C LYS A 41 -18.43 0.82 26.68
N TYR A 42 -18.30 0.21 25.48
CA TYR A 42 -18.62 0.86 24.21
C TYR A 42 -20.03 0.54 23.70
N ASN A 43 -20.83 -0.20 24.47
CA ASN A 43 -22.20 -0.51 24.10
C ASN A 43 -23.14 0.62 24.59
N PRO A 44 -23.70 1.43 23.68
CA PRO A 44 -24.59 2.54 24.05
C PRO A 44 -25.94 2.09 24.65
N HIS A 45 -26.30 0.81 24.52
CA HIS A 45 -27.53 0.22 25.05
C HIS A 45 -27.35 -0.52 26.38
N LYS A 46 -26.16 -0.51 26.99
CA LYS A 46 -25.87 -1.33 28.17
C LYS A 46 -26.87 -1.09 29.32
N GLY A 47 -27.26 0.15 29.57
CA GLY A 47 -28.23 0.51 30.61
C GLY A 47 -29.66 0.05 30.36
N GLU A 48 -30.03 -0.29 29.12
CA GLU A 48 -31.39 -0.75 28.76
C GLU A 48 -31.60 -2.26 29.02
N LEU A 49 -30.51 -3.03 29.18
CA LEU A 49 -30.56 -4.49 29.35
C LEU A 49 -30.47 -4.95 30.82
N GLU A 50 -30.18 -4.03 31.75
CA GLU A 50 -30.13 -4.31 33.20
C GLU A 50 -31.44 -3.96 33.93
N GLU A 51 -32.56 -3.88 33.21
CA GLU A 51 -33.90 -3.84 33.81
C GLU A 51 -34.25 -5.21 34.42
N ASP A 52 -33.76 -5.45 35.64
CA ASP A 52 -34.32 -6.46 36.52
C ASP A 52 -35.79 -6.09 36.80
N PRO A 53 -36.79 -6.91 36.40
CA PRO A 53 -38.21 -6.61 36.64
C PRO A 53 -38.59 -6.54 38.13
N HIS A 54 -37.64 -6.77 39.05
CA HIS A 54 -37.81 -6.60 40.49
C HIS A 54 -37.07 -5.41 41.11
N LYS A 55 -36.32 -4.60 40.35
CA LYS A 55 -35.77 -3.33 40.87
C LYS A 55 -36.89 -2.29 40.96
N SER A 56 -37.16 -1.83 42.19
CA SER A 56 -38.15 -0.81 42.49
C SER A 56 -37.88 0.50 41.73
N GLU A 57 -38.96 1.19 41.35
CA GLU A 57 -39.08 2.48 40.62
C GLU A 57 -38.35 3.70 41.26
N LEU A 58 -37.34 3.48 42.11
CA LEU A 58 -36.61 4.52 42.85
C LEU A 58 -35.11 4.57 42.54
N GLU A 59 -34.62 3.78 41.59
CA GLU A 59 -33.25 3.87 41.06
C GLU A 59 -33.29 3.84 39.52
N GLU A 60 -33.90 4.85 38.91
CA GLU A 60 -34.13 4.96 37.45
C GLU A 60 -32.96 5.64 36.69
N ASP A 61 -31.83 5.92 37.34
CA ASP A 61 -30.76 6.77 36.80
C ASP A 61 -29.38 6.08 36.68
N GLN A 62 -29.32 4.82 36.26
CA GLN A 62 -28.06 4.23 35.75
C GLN A 62 -28.14 3.98 34.24
N LYS A 63 -28.38 5.07 33.52
CA LYS A 63 -28.08 5.19 32.09
C LYS A 63 -26.58 4.94 31.91
N SER A 64 -26.20 3.93 31.13
CA SER A 64 -24.81 3.74 30.73
C SER A 64 -24.41 4.90 29.83
N GLU A 65 -23.83 5.94 30.40
CA GLU A 65 -23.26 7.03 29.62
C GLU A 65 -21.89 6.59 29.13
N LEU A 66 -21.70 6.61 27.81
CA LEU A 66 -20.38 6.48 27.22
C LEU A 66 -19.45 7.54 27.87
N GLU A 67 -18.19 7.17 28.10
CA GLU A 67 -17.19 8.03 28.74
C GLU A 67 -16.04 8.30 27.77
N GLU A 68 -15.45 9.50 27.85
CA GLU A 68 -14.27 9.81 27.06
C GLU A 68 -13.09 8.95 27.51
N GLU A 69 -12.33 8.46 26.53
CA GLU A 69 -11.21 7.57 26.74
C GLU A 69 -10.07 7.95 25.78
N SER A 70 -8.86 7.96 26.31
CA SER A 70 -7.62 8.13 25.53
C SER A 70 -6.65 7.02 25.91
N PRO A 71 -5.81 6.56 24.97
CA PRO A 71 -4.85 5.52 25.24
C PRO A 71 -3.72 6.04 26.13
N GLU A 72 -3.00 5.14 26.80
CA GLU A 72 -1.75 5.49 27.47
C GLU A 72 -0.71 5.90 26.41
N ILE A 73 -0.12 7.09 26.58
CA ILE A 73 0.91 7.60 25.68
C ILE A 73 2.28 7.08 26.12
N VAL A 74 2.81 6.14 25.35
CA VAL A 74 4.11 5.49 25.59
C VAL A 74 5.20 5.95 24.62
N GLY A 75 4.82 6.61 23.52
CA GLY A 75 5.72 7.10 22.47
C GLY A 75 5.49 8.57 22.13
N THR A 76 5.65 8.90 20.86
CA THR A 76 5.35 10.24 20.34
C THR A 76 3.84 10.47 20.38
N GLU A 77 3.37 11.49 21.10
CA GLU A 77 1.96 11.88 21.10
C GLU A 77 1.56 12.45 19.74
N LEU A 78 0.41 11.99 19.23
CA LEU A 78 -0.23 12.50 18.05
C LEU A 78 -1.57 13.10 18.46
N LYS A 79 -1.74 14.39 18.18
CA LYS A 79 -3.01 15.10 18.32
C LYS A 79 -3.67 15.20 16.95
N VAL A 80 -4.93 14.79 16.86
CA VAL A 80 -5.72 14.81 15.62
C VAL A 80 -6.95 15.67 15.83
N ASP A 81 -7.16 16.60 14.90
CA ASP A 81 -8.35 17.43 14.82
C ASP A 81 -9.17 16.98 13.60
N VAL A 82 -10.46 16.74 13.79
CA VAL A 82 -11.39 16.32 12.74
C VAL A 82 -12.62 17.21 12.70
N ASN A 83 -13.12 17.49 11.50
CA ASN A 83 -14.42 18.10 11.28
C ASN A 83 -15.28 17.15 10.44
N ILE A 84 -16.37 16.68 11.03
CA ILE A 84 -17.28 15.69 10.44
C ILE A 84 -18.71 16.25 10.39
N LYS A 85 -19.64 15.52 9.79
CA LYS A 85 -21.01 16.03 9.57
C LYS A 85 -21.91 15.81 10.77
N GLU A 86 -21.65 14.74 11.50
CA GLU A 86 -22.36 14.36 12.69
C GLU A 86 -21.99 15.34 13.80
N THR A 87 -22.99 15.84 14.53
CA THR A 87 -22.82 16.83 15.59
C THR A 87 -23.39 16.29 16.90
N ASP A 88 -22.90 16.80 18.03
CA ASP A 88 -23.39 16.43 19.38
C ASP A 88 -23.40 14.90 19.60
N ASN A 89 -22.32 14.25 19.17
CA ASN A 89 -22.27 12.80 19.02
C ASN A 89 -20.96 12.19 19.54
N TRP A 90 -20.83 10.87 19.45
CA TRP A 90 -19.62 10.14 19.85
C TRP A 90 -18.79 9.72 18.65
N LEU A 91 -17.48 9.90 18.77
CA LEU A 91 -16.47 9.47 17.82
C LEU A 91 -15.53 8.49 18.50
N LEU A 92 -15.45 7.28 17.95
CA LEU A 92 -14.48 6.27 18.32
C LEU A 92 -13.31 6.33 17.33
N PHE A 93 -12.09 6.29 17.83
CA PHE A 93 -10.88 6.29 17.02
C PHE A 93 -9.92 5.17 17.43
N TRP A 94 -9.13 4.69 16.48
CA TRP A 94 -8.09 3.71 16.72
C TRP A 94 -7.01 3.77 15.64
N ALA A 95 -5.82 3.28 15.96
CA ALA A 95 -4.72 3.15 15.01
C ALA A 95 -3.83 1.96 15.38
N ALA A 96 -2.80 1.70 14.57
CA ALA A 96 -1.76 0.75 14.94
C ALA A 96 -1.08 1.16 16.25
N GLU A 97 -0.44 0.21 16.95
CA GLU A 97 0.30 0.49 18.18
C GLU A 97 1.42 1.52 17.97
N ALA A 98 1.97 2.06 19.06
CA ALA A 98 2.99 3.10 19.01
C ALA A 98 4.21 2.71 18.16
N GLY A 99 4.66 3.64 17.32
CA GLY A 99 5.90 3.54 16.54
C GLY A 99 7.17 3.69 17.38
N ALA A 100 8.28 3.23 16.81
CA ALA A 100 9.60 3.37 17.41
C ALA A 100 10.10 4.81 17.29
N SER A 101 10.07 5.57 18.40
CA SER A 101 10.48 6.98 18.37
C SER A 101 11.96 7.19 18.02
N LEU A 102 12.87 6.27 18.37
CA LEU A 102 14.32 6.48 18.25
C LEU A 102 15.03 5.65 17.18
N GLU A 103 14.46 4.55 16.72
CA GLU A 103 15.16 3.57 15.85
C GLU A 103 14.58 3.46 14.44
N GLY A 104 13.46 4.14 14.18
CA GLY A 104 12.69 3.95 12.95
C GLY A 104 11.76 2.75 13.06
N ASP A 105 10.59 2.83 12.43
CA ASP A 105 9.71 1.68 12.35
C ASP A 105 10.30 0.66 11.39
N LYS A 106 10.44 -0.60 11.84
CA LYS A 106 10.65 -1.77 10.97
C LYS A 106 9.25 -2.31 10.63
N PRO A 107 8.72 -2.07 9.41
CA PRO A 107 7.31 -2.33 9.14
C PRO A 107 6.97 -3.82 9.23
N GLU A 108 5.98 -4.15 10.05
CA GLU A 108 5.48 -5.51 10.23
C GLU A 108 4.11 -5.70 9.56
N GLY A 109 3.61 -6.93 9.50
CA GLY A 109 2.28 -7.20 8.96
C GLY A 109 1.18 -6.55 9.82
N ALA A 110 0.12 -6.04 9.16
CA ALA A 110 -1.00 -5.34 9.80
C ALA A 110 -1.54 -5.99 11.10
N ALA A 111 -1.74 -7.30 11.12
CA ALA A 111 -2.24 -8.02 12.30
C ALA A 111 -1.32 -7.87 13.53
N LYS A 112 0.01 -7.98 13.31
CA LYS A 112 1.00 -7.75 14.37
C LYS A 112 1.07 -6.27 14.73
N SER A 113 0.81 -5.40 13.75
CA SER A 113 0.92 -3.97 13.98
C SER A 113 -0.23 -3.37 14.80
N TYR A 114 -1.45 -3.86 14.61
CA TYR A 114 -2.58 -3.48 15.46
C TYR A 114 -2.56 -4.20 16.81
N GLY A 115 -1.92 -5.37 16.89
CA GLY A 115 -1.60 -6.05 18.14
C GLY A 115 -2.81 -6.20 19.06
N SER A 116 -2.75 -5.54 20.20
CA SER A 116 -3.78 -5.55 21.26
C SER A 116 -4.94 -4.57 21.04
N GLU A 117 -4.89 -3.76 19.98
CA GLU A 117 -5.83 -2.67 19.67
C GLU A 117 -5.87 -1.55 20.73
N GLU A 118 -4.86 -1.44 21.60
CA GLU A 118 -4.86 -0.49 22.74
C GLU A 118 -4.61 0.98 22.35
N ASN A 119 -4.13 1.25 21.13
CA ASN A 119 -4.01 2.62 20.63
C ASN A 119 -5.35 3.13 20.09
N ARG A 120 -6.31 3.27 20.99
CA ARG A 120 -7.72 3.61 20.72
C ARG A 120 -8.28 4.58 21.74
N GLY A 121 -9.44 5.14 21.44
CA GLY A 121 -10.18 5.95 22.40
C GLY A 121 -11.54 6.38 21.89
N LEU A 122 -12.22 7.14 22.73
CA LEU A 122 -13.56 7.65 22.52
C LEU A 122 -13.62 9.13 22.90
N THR A 123 -14.18 9.97 22.04
CA THR A 123 -14.29 11.41 22.26
C THR A 123 -15.65 11.94 21.82
N LYS A 124 -16.05 13.10 22.35
CA LYS A 124 -17.26 13.79 21.92
C LYS A 124 -17.01 14.68 20.72
N VAL A 125 -18.02 14.75 19.86
CA VAL A 125 -18.11 15.65 18.74
C VAL A 125 -19.01 16.80 19.15
N ASP A 126 -18.55 18.03 18.95
CA ASP A 126 -19.29 19.23 19.32
C ASP A 126 -20.46 19.52 18.36
N SER A 127 -21.19 20.59 18.64
CA SER A 127 -22.34 21.04 17.84
C SER A 127 -21.98 21.53 16.43
N GLU A 128 -20.70 21.77 16.18
CA GLU A 128 -20.15 22.21 14.89
C GLU A 128 -19.52 21.06 14.10
N GLY A 129 -19.53 19.84 14.66
CA GLY A 129 -18.95 18.65 14.05
C GLY A 129 -17.45 18.52 14.30
N ASN A 130 -16.86 19.31 15.20
CA ASN A 130 -15.44 19.21 15.53
C ASN A 130 -15.21 18.18 16.63
N ALA A 131 -14.12 17.43 16.52
CA ALA A 131 -13.57 16.63 17.59
C ALA A 131 -12.05 16.71 17.57
N THR A 132 -11.46 16.71 18.76
CA THR A 132 -10.02 16.67 18.96
C THR A 132 -9.71 15.50 19.89
N PHE A 133 -8.73 14.69 19.51
CA PHE A 133 -8.29 13.56 20.33
C PHE A 133 -6.79 13.33 20.20
N SER A 134 -6.22 12.59 21.15
CA SER A 134 -4.79 12.28 21.19
C SER A 134 -4.57 10.78 21.33
N LEU A 135 -3.55 10.28 20.64
CA LEU A 135 -3.16 8.87 20.66
C LEU A 135 -1.65 8.75 20.41
N ASN A 136 -1.11 7.54 20.48
CA ASN A 136 0.29 7.34 20.08
C ASN A 136 0.41 7.50 18.56
N CYS A 137 1.49 8.12 18.09
CA CYS A 137 1.91 8.08 16.70
C CYS A 137 1.92 6.63 16.22
N PRO A 138 1.08 6.26 15.24
CA PRO A 138 0.94 4.87 14.85
C PRO A 138 2.19 4.38 14.12
N LYS A 139 2.58 3.14 14.41
CA LYS A 139 3.68 2.51 13.68
C LYS A 139 3.28 2.18 12.25
N LEU A 140 4.26 2.20 11.36
CA LEU A 140 4.07 1.71 9.99
C LEU A 140 3.83 0.21 9.94
N TYR A 141 3.10 -0.20 8.91
CA TYR A 141 2.87 -1.61 8.66
C TYR A 141 2.76 -1.91 7.17
N THR A 142 2.97 -3.17 6.85
CA THR A 142 2.76 -3.72 5.52
C THR A 142 1.50 -4.58 5.47
N GLU A 143 0.83 -4.55 4.33
CA GLU A 143 -0.24 -5.47 4.02
C GLU A 143 -0.09 -5.92 2.57
N GLU A 144 -0.04 -7.25 2.38
CA GLU A 144 0.19 -7.87 1.06
C GLU A 144 1.47 -7.35 0.36
N GLY A 145 2.52 -7.08 1.14
CA GLY A 145 3.80 -6.56 0.64
C GLY A 145 3.81 -5.05 0.37
N LYS A 146 2.67 -4.36 0.51
CA LYS A 146 2.59 -2.91 0.35
C LYS A 146 2.74 -2.21 1.71
N LEU A 147 3.64 -1.24 1.78
CA LEU A 147 3.77 -0.33 2.92
C LEU A 147 2.64 0.72 2.90
N TYR A 148 2.04 0.96 4.05
CA TYR A 148 0.99 1.97 4.21
C TYR A 148 1.51 3.17 5.00
N PRO A 149 1.14 4.42 4.63
CA PRO A 149 1.46 5.59 5.44
C PRO A 149 0.81 5.47 6.83
N ARG A 150 1.35 6.21 7.80
CA ARG A 150 0.73 6.33 9.12
C ARG A 150 -0.66 6.89 8.98
N HIS A 151 -1.64 6.24 9.60
CA HIS A 151 -3.02 6.69 9.56
C HIS A 151 -3.78 6.32 10.82
N VAL A 152 -4.89 7.02 11.02
CA VAL A 152 -5.85 6.82 12.10
C VAL A 152 -7.20 6.49 11.49
N HIS A 153 -7.88 5.53 12.08
CA HIS A 153 -9.26 5.21 11.76
C HIS A 153 -10.21 5.82 12.77
N TYR A 154 -11.40 6.18 12.32
CA TYR A 154 -12.49 6.58 13.19
C TYR A 154 -13.85 6.14 12.68
N THR A 155 -14.80 6.04 13.59
CA THR A 155 -16.22 5.87 13.30
C THR A 155 -17.06 6.70 14.27
N VAL A 156 -18.33 6.87 13.94
CA VAL A 156 -19.28 7.67 14.70
C VAL A 156 -20.47 6.82 15.11
N LEU A 157 -21.07 7.17 16.23
CA LEU A 157 -22.32 6.56 16.67
C LEU A 157 -23.47 7.04 15.76
N THR A 158 -24.36 6.16 15.32
CA THR A 158 -25.51 6.56 14.49
C THR A 158 -26.67 7.07 15.34
N GLU A 159 -27.69 7.64 14.69
CA GLU A 159 -28.95 8.02 15.34
C GLU A 159 -29.62 6.82 16.03
N ASP A 160 -29.52 5.64 15.43
CA ASP A 160 -30.03 4.35 15.96
C ASP A 160 -29.17 3.78 17.11
N LYS A 161 -28.21 4.55 17.63
CA LYS A 161 -27.31 4.15 18.72
C LYS A 161 -26.54 2.86 18.40
N VAL A 162 -26.05 2.74 17.18
CA VAL A 162 -25.09 1.69 16.77
C VAL A 162 -23.85 2.33 16.16
N TRP A 163 -22.69 1.69 16.27
CA TRP A 163 -21.48 2.19 15.63
C TRP A 163 -21.58 2.07 14.10
N SER A 164 -21.30 3.16 13.39
CA SER A 164 -21.33 3.17 11.93
C SER A 164 -20.30 2.19 11.36
N THR A 165 -20.69 1.43 10.34
CA THR A 165 -19.76 0.55 9.62
C THR A 165 -18.92 1.29 8.57
N ASN A 166 -19.22 2.57 8.33
CA ASN A 166 -18.39 3.43 7.50
C ASN A 166 -17.21 3.94 8.33
N ILE A 167 -15.99 3.63 7.89
CA ILE A 167 -14.77 3.95 8.61
C ILE A 167 -14.05 5.10 7.92
N GLY A 168 -13.92 6.22 8.63
CA GLY A 168 -13.04 7.31 8.23
C GLY A 168 -11.58 6.90 8.43
N THR A 169 -10.72 7.24 7.48
CA THR A 169 -9.27 7.04 7.59
C THR A 169 -8.56 8.35 7.35
N ILE A 170 -7.60 8.70 8.19
CA ILE A 170 -6.86 9.97 8.15
C ILE A 170 -5.38 9.62 8.06
N GLU A 171 -4.72 9.97 6.96
CA GLU A 171 -3.25 9.96 6.91
C GLU A 171 -2.70 11.01 7.87
N VAL A 172 -1.71 10.65 8.68
CA VAL A 172 -1.18 11.51 9.76
C VAL A 172 0.33 11.67 9.67
N THR A 173 0.77 12.85 10.09
CA THR A 173 2.19 13.21 10.22
C THR A 173 2.55 13.29 11.70
N CYS A 174 3.56 12.53 12.12
CA CYS A 174 4.04 12.57 13.49
C CYS A 174 5.14 13.61 13.65
N LYS A 175 4.99 14.46 14.67
CA LYS A 175 5.92 15.55 14.98
C LYS A 175 6.82 15.18 16.15
N LEU A 176 8.11 15.44 16.02
CA LEU A 176 9.11 15.15 17.04
C LEU A 176 9.37 16.34 17.96
N SER A 177 9.59 16.05 19.25
CA SER A 177 10.14 17.02 20.18
C SER A 177 11.63 17.26 19.93
N PHE A 178 12.14 18.40 20.39
CA PHE A 178 13.58 18.68 20.41
C PHE A 178 14.40 17.57 21.09
N GLU A 179 13.97 17.04 22.24
CA GLU A 179 14.78 16.01 22.94
C GLU A 179 14.89 14.71 22.13
N THR A 180 13.82 14.36 21.41
CA THR A 180 13.82 13.17 20.54
C THR A 180 14.68 13.41 19.31
N MET A 181 14.52 14.56 18.67
CA MET A 181 15.33 14.98 17.53
C MET A 181 16.83 15.01 17.88
N GLU A 182 17.19 15.57 19.04
CA GLU A 182 18.57 15.61 19.52
C GLU A 182 19.15 14.19 19.71
N LYS A 183 18.39 13.26 20.30
CA LYS A 183 18.83 11.86 20.45
C LYS A 183 19.02 11.18 19.10
N ILE A 184 18.09 11.40 18.16
CA ILE A 184 18.18 10.86 16.80
C ILE A 184 19.42 11.40 16.08
N GLN A 185 19.65 12.71 16.14
CA GLN A 185 20.80 13.36 15.51
C GLN A 185 22.14 12.83 16.05
N ASN A 186 22.25 12.64 17.37
CA ASN A 186 23.47 12.09 17.98
C ASN A 186 23.68 10.60 17.65
N LYS A 187 22.60 9.82 17.58
CA LYS A 187 22.67 8.37 17.28
C LYS A 187 22.71 8.06 15.79
N ARG A 188 22.38 9.04 14.92
CA ARG A 188 22.27 8.89 13.47
C ARG A 188 21.34 7.73 13.06
N THR A 189 20.22 7.59 13.76
CA THR A 189 19.23 6.51 13.55
C THR A 189 18.18 6.82 12.49
N TYR A 190 18.15 8.05 11.99
CA TYR A 190 17.31 8.50 10.88
C TYR A 190 18.16 9.34 9.96
N VAL A 191 17.90 9.30 8.66
CA VAL A 191 18.41 10.32 7.73
C VAL A 191 17.67 11.63 7.98
N ILE A 192 18.41 12.72 8.20
CA ILE A 192 17.82 14.04 8.50
C ILE A 192 17.87 14.90 7.23
N MET A 193 16.72 15.30 6.71
CA MET A 193 16.59 16.12 5.50
C MET A 193 16.12 17.53 5.81
N ASN A 194 16.86 18.51 5.30
CA ASN A 194 16.50 19.92 5.32
C ASN A 194 15.73 20.29 4.05
N ALA A 195 14.53 20.84 4.20
CA ALA A 195 13.67 21.23 3.08
C ALA A 195 13.96 22.63 2.50
N LEU A 196 14.77 23.46 3.16
CA LEU A 196 15.03 24.86 2.80
C LEU A 196 15.92 25.00 1.55
N SER A 197 16.14 26.24 1.11
CA SER A 197 17.05 26.53 -0.01
C SER A 197 18.50 26.25 0.34
N LYS A 198 19.34 26.14 -0.69
CA LYS A 198 20.78 25.96 -0.51
C LYS A 198 21.41 27.09 0.29
N GLU A 199 20.99 28.32 0.04
CA GLU A 199 21.51 29.51 0.74
C GLU A 199 21.21 29.41 2.24
N ALA A 200 19.97 29.09 2.62
CA ALA A 200 19.59 28.93 4.03
C ALA A 200 20.32 27.75 4.69
N TYR A 201 20.52 26.66 3.95
CA TYR A 201 21.25 25.49 4.42
C TYR A 201 22.73 25.80 4.68
N ASP A 202 23.38 26.46 3.73
CA ASP A 202 24.78 26.85 3.81
C ASP A 202 25.00 27.90 4.92
N GLU A 203 24.00 28.73 5.21
CA GLU A 203 24.01 29.65 6.36
C GLU A 203 24.01 28.89 7.69
N ASN A 204 23.05 27.99 7.91
CA ASN A 204 22.97 27.11 9.08
C ASN A 204 22.09 25.88 8.81
N HIS A 205 22.51 24.71 9.32
CA HIS A 205 21.73 23.49 9.27
C HIS A 205 21.94 22.62 10.53
N ILE A 206 21.09 21.61 10.72
CA ILE A 206 21.24 20.64 11.81
C ILE A 206 22.43 19.72 11.44
N PRO A 207 23.41 19.48 12.33
CA PRO A 207 24.60 18.74 11.95
C PRO A 207 24.31 17.33 11.44
N ASN A 208 25.07 16.89 10.43
CA ASN A 208 24.87 15.68 9.63
C ASN A 208 23.60 15.66 8.75
N SER A 209 22.78 16.72 8.72
CA SER A 209 21.61 16.74 7.83
C SER A 209 22.02 16.73 6.35
N ILE A 210 21.05 16.48 5.47
CA ILE A 210 21.23 16.53 4.02
C ILE A 210 20.28 17.56 3.45
N LEU A 211 20.75 18.38 2.51
CA LEU A 211 19.90 19.31 1.77
C LEU A 211 19.00 18.56 0.78
N CYS A 212 17.69 18.70 0.93
CA CYS A 212 16.69 18.25 -0.04
C CYS A 212 15.67 19.38 -0.26
N HIS A 213 16.06 20.37 -1.08
CA HIS A 213 15.24 21.54 -1.32
C HIS A 213 13.91 21.17 -1.98
N HIS A 214 12.77 21.42 -1.32
CA HIS A 214 11.48 20.91 -1.80
C HIS A 214 11.09 21.44 -3.20
N GLU A 215 11.41 22.70 -3.52
CA GLU A 215 11.06 23.30 -4.81
C GLU A 215 11.82 22.65 -5.97
N SER A 216 12.99 22.06 -5.71
CA SER A 216 13.74 21.32 -6.74
C SER A 216 13.01 20.08 -7.24
N LEU A 217 12.02 19.60 -6.49
CA LEU A 217 11.18 18.46 -6.86
C LEU A 217 9.87 18.92 -7.52
N ASP A 218 9.50 20.19 -7.45
CA ASP A 218 8.22 20.66 -7.98
C ASP A 218 8.13 20.49 -9.50
N GLY A 219 6.94 20.08 -9.97
CA GLY A 219 6.70 19.81 -11.39
C GLY A 219 7.37 18.55 -11.97
N LEU A 220 8.28 17.90 -11.24
CA LEU A 220 8.91 16.66 -11.68
C LEU A 220 7.92 15.46 -11.63
N LYS A 221 8.10 14.52 -12.56
CA LYS A 221 7.41 13.22 -12.52
C LYS A 221 7.85 12.40 -11.29
N LYS A 222 6.98 11.49 -10.83
CA LYS A 222 7.22 10.64 -9.64
C LYS A 222 8.53 9.83 -9.73
N GLN A 223 8.87 9.34 -10.92
CA GLN A 223 10.05 8.53 -11.21
C GLN A 223 11.32 9.36 -11.01
N LYS A 224 11.41 10.51 -11.69
CA LYS A 224 12.53 11.45 -11.53
C LYS A 224 12.71 11.93 -10.09
N LYS A 225 11.62 12.26 -9.39
CA LYS A 225 11.66 12.56 -7.94
C LYS A 225 12.25 11.40 -7.15
N THR A 226 11.75 10.19 -7.40
CA THR A 226 12.22 8.96 -6.73
C THR A 226 13.71 8.74 -6.96
N GLY A 227 14.19 8.91 -8.21
CA GLY A 227 15.60 8.78 -8.56
C GLY A 227 16.48 9.78 -7.82
N ILE A 228 16.10 11.07 -7.81
CA ILE A 228 16.81 12.13 -7.07
C ILE A 228 16.88 11.79 -5.57
N ILE A 229 15.76 11.39 -4.97
CA ILE A 229 15.71 11.05 -3.54
C ILE A 229 16.58 9.82 -3.25
N LYS A 230 16.47 8.74 -4.04
CA LYS A 230 17.30 7.54 -3.87
C LYS A 230 18.80 7.86 -3.99
N LYS A 231 19.19 8.66 -4.99
CA LYS A 231 20.58 9.07 -5.21
C LYS A 231 21.11 9.82 -3.99
N LEU A 232 20.36 10.83 -3.54
CA LEU A 232 20.70 11.61 -2.35
C LEU A 232 20.88 10.72 -1.11
N LEU A 233 20.00 9.75 -0.91
CA LEU A 233 20.10 8.80 0.19
C LEU A 233 21.36 7.94 0.07
N ASN A 234 21.58 7.30 -1.08
CA ASN A 234 22.72 6.41 -1.32
C ASN A 234 24.07 7.10 -1.11
N GLU A 235 24.21 8.35 -1.59
CA GLU A 235 25.43 9.15 -1.46
C GLU A 235 25.78 9.47 0.01
N ASN A 236 24.78 9.48 0.91
CA ASN A 236 24.96 9.90 2.30
C ASN A 236 24.78 8.75 3.32
N LEU A 237 24.40 7.54 2.89
CA LEU A 237 24.13 6.41 3.79
C LEU A 237 25.36 6.02 4.65
N SER A 238 26.59 6.26 4.18
CA SER A 238 27.81 6.02 4.96
C SER A 238 27.85 6.82 6.26
N ASP A 239 27.26 8.02 6.26
CA ASP A 239 27.25 8.89 7.44
C ASP A 239 26.24 8.44 8.49
N TYR A 240 25.34 7.51 8.12
CA TYR A 240 24.29 6.96 8.97
C TYR A 240 24.44 5.43 9.14
N PRO A 241 25.47 4.93 9.86
CA PRO A 241 25.69 3.48 10.00
C PRO A 241 24.47 2.69 10.49
N PRO A 242 23.68 3.15 11.49
CA PRO A 242 22.47 2.42 11.90
C PRO A 242 21.42 2.34 10.80
N VAL A 243 21.26 3.39 9.99
CA VAL A 243 20.33 3.39 8.86
C VAL A 243 20.84 2.50 7.73
N LYS A 244 22.14 2.51 7.46
CA LYS A 244 22.77 1.59 6.49
C LYS A 244 22.51 0.14 6.86
N GLU A 245 22.61 -0.22 8.15
CA GLU A 245 22.29 -1.57 8.61
C GLU A 245 20.79 -1.85 8.51
N PHE A 246 19.94 -0.89 8.88
CA PHE A 246 18.49 -0.98 8.68
C PHE A 246 18.14 -1.32 7.22
N VAL A 247 18.73 -0.63 6.23
CA VAL A 247 18.51 -0.89 4.79
C VAL A 247 18.83 -2.34 4.43
N LYS A 248 19.95 -2.88 4.92
CA LYS A 248 20.33 -4.28 4.65
C LYS A 248 19.32 -5.27 5.21
N GLU A 249 18.76 -4.98 6.38
CA GLU A 249 17.75 -5.84 7.01
C GLU A 249 16.40 -5.80 6.27
N VAL A 250 15.94 -4.62 5.84
CA VAL A 250 14.63 -4.48 5.17
C VAL A 250 14.67 -4.74 3.67
N GLY A 251 15.83 -4.59 3.03
CA GLY A 251 16.04 -4.83 1.60
C GLY A 251 15.43 -3.79 0.65
N ASP A 252 14.90 -2.67 1.16
CA ASP A 252 14.29 -1.60 0.37
C ASP A 252 14.59 -0.22 0.96
N ILE A 253 15.31 0.61 0.18
CA ILE A 253 15.68 1.96 0.57
C ILE A 253 14.48 2.89 0.77
N LYS A 254 13.30 2.56 0.22
CA LYS A 254 12.08 3.37 0.45
C LYS A 254 11.53 3.26 1.86
N GLN A 255 11.97 2.27 2.63
CA GLN A 255 11.50 2.01 3.99
C GLN A 255 12.37 2.67 5.07
N ILE A 256 13.45 3.35 4.69
CA ILE A 256 14.38 3.91 5.66
C ILE A 256 13.73 5.00 6.52
N PRO A 257 14.14 5.09 7.80
CA PRO A 257 13.72 6.19 8.66
C PRO A 257 14.27 7.54 8.19
N ILE A 258 13.38 8.50 7.92
CA ILE A 258 13.68 9.87 7.48
C ILE A 258 13.04 10.88 8.45
N ILE A 259 13.78 11.91 8.84
CA ILE A 259 13.23 13.12 9.47
C ILE A 259 13.30 14.26 8.47
N VAL A 260 12.21 14.99 8.29
CA VAL A 260 12.20 16.26 7.56
C VAL A 260 12.08 17.44 8.53
N TYR A 261 12.74 18.55 8.21
CA TYR A 261 12.61 19.79 8.96
C TYR A 261 12.78 21.02 8.06
N CYS A 262 12.34 22.17 8.58
CA CYS A 262 12.38 23.46 7.89
C CYS A 262 12.83 24.57 8.87
N ALA A 263 12.41 25.82 8.64
CA ALA A 263 12.85 26.95 9.46
C ALA A 263 12.24 26.94 10.88
N ASN A 264 10.95 26.64 11.02
CA ASN A 264 10.16 26.69 12.25
C ASN A 264 8.73 26.16 11.98
N GLU A 265 7.86 26.14 13.01
CA GLU A 265 6.49 25.60 12.93
C GLU A 265 5.56 26.31 11.93
N GLU A 266 5.83 27.55 11.56
CA GLU A 266 5.04 28.31 10.57
C GLU A 266 5.50 28.06 9.13
N CYS A 267 6.64 27.38 8.95
CA CYS A 267 7.22 27.11 7.64
C CYS A 267 6.69 25.78 7.08
N ASP A 268 6.13 25.83 5.87
CA ASP A 268 5.48 24.69 5.20
C ASP A 268 6.42 23.85 4.30
N ALA A 269 7.70 24.21 4.24
CA ALA A 269 8.69 23.55 3.38
C ALA A 269 8.88 22.06 3.72
N SER A 270 8.90 21.71 5.01
CA SER A 270 9.01 20.32 5.49
C SER A 270 7.79 19.50 5.09
N SER A 271 6.59 20.07 5.20
CA SER A 271 5.34 19.43 4.76
C SER A 271 5.36 19.17 3.25
N LYS A 272 5.77 20.14 2.45
CA LYS A 272 5.91 19.98 0.99
C LYS A 272 6.93 18.90 0.62
N LEU A 273 8.08 18.86 1.30
CA LEU A 273 9.05 17.78 1.10
C LEU A 273 8.47 16.41 1.48
N MET A 274 7.72 16.33 2.59
CA MET A 274 7.05 15.10 3.01
C MET A 274 6.03 14.62 1.98
N GLU A 275 5.26 15.52 1.37
CA GLU A 275 4.34 15.17 0.28
C GLU A 275 5.08 14.53 -0.90
N HIS A 276 6.21 15.11 -1.32
CA HIS A 276 7.04 14.53 -2.38
C HIS A 276 7.58 13.14 -2.00
N LEU A 277 8.04 12.96 -0.77
CA LEU A 277 8.48 11.67 -0.24
C LEU A 277 7.35 10.63 -0.27
N TYR A 278 6.16 10.99 0.22
CA TYR A 278 4.99 10.12 0.23
C TYR A 278 4.54 9.74 -1.19
N LEU A 279 4.54 10.69 -2.12
CA LEU A 279 4.26 10.44 -3.54
C LEU A 279 5.23 9.42 -4.15
N CYS A 280 6.48 9.39 -3.68
CA CYS A 280 7.52 8.47 -4.13
C CYS A 280 7.52 7.12 -3.38
N GLY A 281 6.67 6.97 -2.36
CA GLY A 281 6.52 5.76 -1.56
C GLY A 281 7.41 5.69 -0.31
N PHE A 282 8.08 6.79 0.05
CA PHE A 282 8.82 6.90 1.30
C PHE A 282 7.84 7.30 2.41
N PHE A 283 7.37 6.32 3.19
CA PHE A 283 6.38 6.56 4.25
C PHE A 283 6.96 6.58 5.66
N ASN A 284 8.21 6.12 5.83
CA ASN A 284 8.89 6.14 7.12
C ASN A 284 9.49 7.51 7.42
N VAL A 285 8.64 8.52 7.35
CA VAL A 285 8.99 9.93 7.52
C VAL A 285 8.31 10.48 8.77
N MET A 286 9.05 11.23 9.58
CA MET A 286 8.51 12.07 10.65
C MET A 286 8.98 13.52 10.46
N GLU A 287 8.26 14.45 11.07
CA GLU A 287 8.58 15.88 10.99
C GLU A 287 9.20 16.37 12.30
N TYR A 288 10.25 17.18 12.21
CA TYR A 288 10.70 18.00 13.32
C TYR A 288 10.21 19.45 13.12
N SER A 289 9.04 19.77 13.68
CA SER A 289 8.33 21.03 13.44
C SER A 289 8.99 22.25 14.08
N GLY A 290 9.79 22.06 15.14
CA GLY A 290 10.54 23.15 15.76
C GLY A 290 11.56 23.81 14.82
N GLY A 291 12.01 23.07 13.80
CA GLY A 291 12.91 23.53 12.75
C GLY A 291 14.24 24.10 13.25
N MET A 292 14.91 24.85 12.38
CA MET A 292 16.17 25.52 12.71
C MET A 292 16.06 26.47 13.90
N LYS A 293 14.92 27.19 14.02
CA LYS A 293 14.72 28.15 15.11
C LYS A 293 14.81 27.47 16.48
N GLU A 294 14.00 26.43 16.72
CA GLU A 294 14.04 25.72 18.00
C GLU A 294 15.40 25.04 18.22
N TRP A 295 15.98 24.45 17.16
CA TRP A 295 17.28 23.80 17.24
C TRP A 295 18.36 24.75 17.72
N LEU A 296 18.49 25.93 17.13
CA LEU A 296 19.47 26.95 17.51
C LEU A 296 19.23 27.47 18.94
N GLU A 297 17.97 27.74 19.29
CA GLU A 297 17.61 28.24 20.61
C GLU A 297 17.90 27.25 21.75
N LYS A 298 17.72 25.94 21.51
CA LYS A 298 17.89 24.91 22.54
C LYS A 298 19.30 24.28 22.55
N SER A 299 19.96 24.13 21.40
CA SER A 299 21.36 23.65 21.33
C SER A 299 22.34 24.61 21.99
N THR A 300 22.12 25.92 21.85
CA THR A 300 22.94 26.95 22.51
C THR A 300 22.77 26.93 24.03
N LYS A 301 21.54 26.74 24.52
CA LYS A 301 21.24 26.64 25.97
C LYS A 301 21.81 25.39 26.62
N THR A 302 21.92 24.29 25.86
CA THR A 302 22.48 23.02 26.36
C THR A 302 24.00 22.96 26.30
N GLY A 303 24.68 24.03 25.84
CA GLY A 303 26.13 24.12 25.81
C GLY A 303 26.80 23.26 24.72
N LYS A 304 26.01 22.71 23.78
CA LYS A 304 26.51 21.97 22.62
C LYS A 304 26.71 22.94 21.45
N THR A 305 27.72 23.80 21.54
CA THR A 305 28.22 24.54 20.38
C THR A 305 29.12 23.64 19.56
N LYS A 306 28.50 22.80 18.72
CA LYS A 306 29.12 22.30 17.49
C LYS A 306 28.18 22.62 16.34
N LEU A 307 28.02 23.91 16.10
CA LEU A 307 27.60 24.41 14.79
C LEU A 307 28.82 24.22 13.89
N PHE A 308 28.69 23.40 12.85
CA PHE A 308 29.74 23.03 11.89
C PHE A 308 30.84 22.10 12.44
N ASP A 309 30.56 20.80 12.53
CA ASP A 309 31.58 19.75 12.58
C ASP A 309 31.12 18.60 11.66
N ASP A 310 30.98 18.89 10.36
CA ASP A 310 30.95 17.84 9.32
C ASP A 310 32.37 17.38 8.96
N ALA A 311 33.39 17.92 9.65
CA ALA A 311 34.74 17.42 9.57
C ALA A 311 34.86 16.14 10.40
N ALA A 312 35.14 15.02 9.71
CA ALA A 312 35.54 13.77 10.33
C ALA A 312 36.62 14.04 11.38
N SER A 313 36.29 13.84 12.66
CA SER A 313 37.30 13.77 13.70
C SER A 313 38.02 12.45 13.54
N GLU A 314 39.22 12.51 12.94
CA GLU A 314 40.32 11.61 13.27
C GLU A 314 40.44 11.58 14.80
N ASP A 315 40.09 10.46 15.42
CA ASP A 315 40.63 9.93 16.69
C ASP A 315 39.64 8.93 17.28
N GLU A 316 39.77 7.65 16.89
CA GLU A 316 40.00 6.53 17.81
C GLU A 316 40.36 5.31 16.93
N GLU A 317 41.67 5.09 16.78
CA GLU A 317 42.23 3.83 16.31
C GLU A 317 41.79 2.70 17.25
N GLU A 318 40.87 1.84 16.82
CA GLU A 318 40.94 0.43 17.19
C GLU A 318 41.31 -0.39 15.95
N VAL A 319 42.56 -0.86 15.99
CA VAL A 319 43.17 -1.77 15.04
C VAL A 319 42.42 -3.10 15.08
N LEU A 320 41.68 -3.42 14.02
CA LEU A 320 41.28 -4.78 13.69
C LEU A 320 41.90 -5.13 12.33
N ASP A 321 42.92 -5.97 12.40
CA ASP A 321 43.54 -6.64 11.26
C ASP A 321 42.48 -7.49 10.53
N GLU A 322 42.05 -7.06 9.33
CA GLU A 322 41.43 -7.96 8.36
C GLU A 322 42.11 -7.80 7.00
N GLU A 323 42.50 -8.95 6.45
CA GLU A 323 43.29 -9.13 5.23
C GLU A 323 42.57 -8.61 3.97
N PRO A 324 43.31 -8.23 2.91
CA PRO A 324 42.72 -7.65 1.70
C PRO A 324 41.96 -8.71 0.92
N LEU A 325 40.65 -8.49 0.75
CA LEU A 325 39.85 -9.19 -0.25
C LEU A 325 40.15 -8.58 -1.62
N GLU A 326 40.50 -9.46 -2.56
CA GLU A 326 40.76 -9.17 -3.96
C GLU A 326 39.60 -8.42 -4.60
N GLU A 327 39.92 -7.36 -5.33
CA GLU A 327 39.02 -6.67 -6.27
C GLU A 327 38.55 -7.69 -7.32
N GLY A 328 37.34 -8.20 -7.12
CA GLY A 328 36.58 -8.90 -8.15
C GLY A 328 35.73 -7.88 -8.87
N ASP A 329 36.08 -7.62 -10.14
CA ASP A 329 35.29 -6.90 -11.12
C ASP A 329 33.81 -7.33 -11.08
N VAL A 330 32.89 -6.38 -10.86
CA VAL A 330 31.45 -6.57 -11.10
C VAL A 330 30.94 -5.36 -11.88
N ASP A 331 30.99 -5.51 -13.20
CA ASP A 331 30.08 -4.98 -14.23
C ASP A 331 29.42 -3.61 -14.00
N GLY A 332 30.16 -2.55 -14.37
CA GLY A 332 29.83 -1.73 -15.54
C GLY A 332 28.42 -1.16 -15.74
N LEU A 333 27.72 -0.70 -14.71
CA LEU A 333 26.58 0.21 -14.90
C LEU A 333 26.99 1.67 -14.66
N ASN A 334 26.58 2.57 -15.54
CA ASN A 334 26.81 4.01 -15.35
C ASN A 334 25.89 4.57 -14.25
N ASP A 335 26.27 5.70 -13.65
CA ASP A 335 25.54 6.37 -12.54
C ASP A 335 24.08 6.77 -12.85
N ASP A 336 23.64 6.62 -14.10
CA ASP A 336 22.31 6.99 -14.61
C ASP A 336 21.47 5.76 -15.03
N GLU A 337 21.82 4.55 -14.57
CA GLU A 337 21.13 3.30 -14.91
C GLU A 337 20.68 2.56 -13.63
N GLU A 338 19.47 1.99 -13.62
CA GLU A 338 19.01 1.06 -12.56
C GLU A 338 18.54 -0.28 -13.15
N ILE A 339 18.63 -1.36 -12.37
CA ILE A 339 18.04 -2.65 -12.77
C ILE A 339 16.59 -2.69 -12.31
N ILE A 340 15.65 -2.85 -13.24
CA ILE A 340 14.23 -3.11 -12.95
C ILE A 340 13.91 -4.59 -13.20
N VAL A 341 13.08 -5.17 -12.34
CA VAL A 341 12.55 -6.54 -12.52
C VAL A 341 11.10 -6.45 -12.96
N TYR A 342 10.85 -6.72 -14.24
CA TYR A 342 9.52 -6.72 -14.84
C TYR A 342 9.09 -8.14 -15.22
N ASP A 343 7.97 -8.60 -14.66
CA ASP A 343 7.44 -9.97 -14.82
C ASP A 343 8.50 -11.07 -14.62
N GLY A 344 9.43 -10.89 -13.66
CA GLY A 344 10.51 -11.84 -13.35
C GLY A 344 11.71 -11.80 -14.29
N VAL A 345 11.75 -10.86 -15.24
CA VAL A 345 12.88 -10.59 -16.14
C VAL A 345 13.56 -9.28 -15.71
N GLU A 346 14.89 -9.26 -15.73
CA GLU A 346 15.67 -8.08 -15.37
C GLU A 346 15.97 -7.25 -16.61
N TYR A 347 15.87 -5.92 -16.47
CA TYR A 347 16.18 -4.95 -17.50
C TYR A 347 17.01 -3.82 -16.90
N ILE A 348 17.81 -3.17 -17.74
CA ILE A 348 18.49 -1.91 -17.41
C ILE A 348 17.53 -0.78 -17.78
N HIS A 349 17.28 0.12 -16.86
CA HIS A 349 16.44 1.30 -17.05
C HIS A 349 17.32 2.53 -16.97
N LYS A 350 17.38 3.33 -18.04
CA LYS A 350 18.07 4.62 -18.04
C LYS A 350 17.21 5.66 -17.33
N LEU A 351 17.79 6.28 -16.32
CA LEU A 351 17.19 7.35 -15.51
C LEU A 351 17.40 8.75 -16.13
N ASP A 352 17.83 8.82 -17.38
CA ASP A 352 17.91 10.05 -18.15
C ASP A 352 16.52 10.45 -18.71
N ASP A 353 16.45 11.54 -19.47
CA ASP A 353 15.17 12.04 -19.99
C ASP A 353 14.51 11.08 -21.03
N SER A 354 15.18 10.00 -21.44
CA SER A 354 14.65 9.02 -22.40
C SER A 354 13.78 7.94 -21.75
N GLU A 355 14.02 7.62 -20.47
CA GLU A 355 13.35 6.53 -19.73
C GLU A 355 13.42 5.17 -20.46
N GLU A 356 14.47 4.97 -21.27
CA GLU A 356 14.68 3.77 -22.08
C GLU A 356 14.93 2.54 -21.19
N VAL A 357 14.26 1.45 -21.53
CA VAL A 357 14.51 0.13 -20.98
C VAL A 357 15.32 -0.69 -21.96
N LEU A 358 16.41 -1.28 -21.49
CA LEU A 358 17.34 -2.07 -22.26
C LEU A 358 17.48 -3.47 -21.68
N THR A 359 17.76 -4.43 -22.54
CA THR A 359 18.18 -5.78 -22.15
C THR A 359 19.56 -5.77 -21.50
N GLN A 360 19.79 -6.63 -20.51
CA GLN A 360 21.11 -6.79 -19.89
C GLN A 360 22.15 -7.42 -20.84
N ASP A 361 21.72 -8.31 -21.74
CA ASP A 361 22.63 -9.12 -22.54
C ASP A 361 23.29 -8.35 -23.70
N ASP A 362 22.53 -7.47 -24.36
CA ASP A 362 22.95 -6.80 -25.59
C ASP A 362 22.65 -5.29 -25.60
N LEU A 363 22.15 -4.73 -24.49
CA LEU A 363 21.81 -3.30 -24.35
C LEU A 363 20.85 -2.83 -25.45
N THR A 364 19.96 -3.70 -25.91
CA THR A 364 18.96 -3.38 -26.92
C THR A 364 17.79 -2.68 -26.24
N VAL A 365 17.41 -1.51 -26.74
CA VAL A 365 16.23 -0.77 -26.25
C VAL A 365 14.97 -1.58 -26.57
N VAL A 366 14.21 -1.94 -25.55
CA VAL A 366 13.00 -2.77 -25.66
C VAL A 366 11.71 -1.99 -25.37
N GLY A 367 11.81 -0.85 -24.70
CA GLY A 367 10.64 -0.09 -24.32
C GLY A 367 10.98 1.17 -23.54
N ILE A 368 9.94 1.83 -23.07
CA ILE A 368 10.02 2.96 -22.14
C ILE A 368 9.35 2.52 -20.84
N TYR A 369 9.97 2.80 -19.69
CA TYR A 369 9.36 2.46 -18.41
C TYR A 369 8.53 3.63 -17.89
N ASP A 370 7.23 3.40 -17.70
CA ASP A 370 6.34 4.44 -17.16
C ASP A 370 6.28 4.44 -15.62
N GLY A 371 7.06 3.59 -14.96
CA GLY A 371 7.09 3.41 -13.50
C GLY A 371 6.19 2.31 -12.95
N GLU A 372 5.29 1.74 -13.76
CA GLU A 372 4.46 0.59 -13.43
C GLU A 372 4.56 -0.51 -14.51
N GLU A 373 4.60 -0.14 -15.78
CA GLU A 373 4.68 -1.02 -16.94
C GLU A 373 5.79 -0.60 -17.92
N ILE A 374 6.23 -1.57 -18.74
CA ILE A 374 7.12 -1.30 -19.87
C ILE A 374 6.22 -1.08 -21.11
N GLU A 375 6.28 0.12 -21.68
CA GLU A 375 5.74 0.42 -23.00
C GLU A 375 6.70 -0.12 -24.06
N TRP A 376 6.40 -1.31 -24.57
CA TRP A 376 7.24 -1.99 -25.56
C TRP A 376 7.29 -1.20 -26.88
N ILE A 377 8.50 -1.04 -27.44
CA ILE A 377 8.69 -0.31 -28.71
C ILE A 377 7.96 -0.96 -29.89
N ASN A 378 7.71 -2.28 -29.80
CA ASN A 378 6.94 -3.04 -30.78
C ASN A 378 6.47 -4.37 -30.18
N MET A 379 5.58 -5.07 -30.90
CA MET A 379 5.05 -6.37 -30.48
C MET A 379 6.13 -7.46 -30.40
N THR A 380 7.18 -7.37 -31.22
CA THR A 380 8.29 -8.34 -31.22
C THR A 380 9.05 -8.33 -29.90
N GLU A 381 9.34 -7.16 -29.33
CA GLU A 381 10.03 -7.06 -28.04
C GLU A 381 9.17 -7.53 -26.88
N TYR A 382 7.85 -7.29 -26.94
CA TYR A 382 6.92 -7.89 -26.00
C TYR A 382 6.93 -9.44 -26.10
N GLU A 383 6.91 -10.01 -27.30
CA GLU A 383 7.00 -11.46 -27.49
C GLU A 383 8.34 -12.02 -27.00
N ASN A 384 9.44 -11.29 -27.21
CA ASN A 384 10.75 -11.66 -26.69
C ASN A 384 10.80 -11.63 -25.17
N HIS A 385 10.17 -10.63 -24.53
CA HIS A 385 10.00 -10.60 -23.07
C HIS A 385 9.25 -11.83 -22.54
N VAL A 386 8.13 -12.20 -23.17
CA VAL A 386 7.36 -13.40 -22.79
C VAL A 386 8.23 -14.66 -22.84
N LYS A 387 9.10 -14.79 -23.85
CA LYS A 387 10.06 -15.91 -23.93
C LYS A 387 11.08 -15.88 -22.79
N ARG A 388 11.72 -14.72 -22.54
CA ARG A 388 12.70 -14.55 -21.45
C ARG A 388 12.11 -14.91 -20.08
N ARG A 389 10.86 -14.55 -19.84
CA ARG A 389 10.12 -14.91 -18.63
C ARG A 389 9.94 -16.42 -18.50
N ASP A 390 9.44 -17.06 -19.57
CA ASP A 390 9.14 -18.49 -19.56
C ASP A 390 10.42 -19.35 -19.47
N GLU A 391 11.56 -18.85 -19.96
CA GLU A 391 12.90 -19.44 -19.81
C GLU A 391 13.42 -19.36 -18.37
N LYS A 392 13.33 -18.19 -17.70
CA LYS A 392 13.67 -18.06 -16.27
C LYS A 392 12.74 -18.91 -15.37
N GLY A 393 11.50 -19.17 -15.80
CA GLY A 393 10.56 -20.07 -15.12
C GLY A 393 10.87 -21.57 -15.26
N SER A 394 11.75 -21.97 -16.18
CA SER A 394 12.00 -23.38 -16.53
C SER A 394 13.21 -24.02 -15.80
N VAL A 395 13.97 -23.24 -15.02
CA VAL A 395 15.10 -23.75 -14.21
C VAL A 395 14.62 -24.36 -12.88
N LYS A 396 13.78 -25.38 -12.97
CA LYS A 396 13.56 -26.40 -11.92
C LYS A 396 12.93 -27.65 -12.52
N LYS A 397 13.65 -28.32 -13.43
CA LYS A 397 13.45 -29.75 -13.63
C LYS A 397 14.74 -30.48 -14.00
N VAL A 398 15.01 -31.45 -13.15
CA VAL A 398 16.12 -32.39 -13.11
C VAL A 398 16.36 -33.07 -14.47
N LYS A 399 17.64 -33.20 -14.82
CA LYS A 399 18.20 -34.03 -15.89
C LYS A 399 17.53 -35.42 -15.95
N VAL A 400 17.07 -35.80 -17.14
CA VAL A 400 17.08 -37.20 -17.58
C VAL A 400 17.72 -37.21 -18.97
N VAL A 401 18.81 -37.98 -19.07
CA VAL A 401 19.54 -38.32 -20.28
C VAL A 401 18.73 -39.37 -21.04
N GLU A 402 18.63 -39.25 -22.37
CA GLU A 402 18.80 -40.38 -23.31
C GLU A 402 18.96 -39.86 -24.76
N GLU A 403 19.71 -40.65 -25.52
CA GLU A 403 20.48 -40.37 -26.75
C GLU A 403 19.68 -40.36 -28.07
N ASP A 404 20.29 -39.69 -29.06
CA ASP A 404 20.39 -39.95 -30.52
C ASP A 404 19.18 -40.37 -31.35
N VAL A 405 18.88 -39.59 -32.42
CA VAL A 405 18.82 -40.04 -33.84
C VAL A 405 19.11 -38.85 -34.80
N GLU A 406 19.88 -39.15 -35.83
CA GLU A 406 20.48 -38.36 -36.92
C GLU A 406 19.51 -37.73 -37.97
N ASP A 407 20.06 -36.71 -38.66
CA ASP A 407 19.90 -36.26 -40.06
C ASP A 407 18.51 -35.92 -40.66
N VAL A 408 18.40 -34.75 -41.33
CA VAL A 408 18.47 -34.56 -42.81
C VAL A 408 18.41 -33.05 -43.16
N GLU A 409 19.17 -32.74 -44.20
CA GLU A 409 19.55 -31.53 -44.94
C GLU A 409 18.45 -30.53 -45.44
N ASP A 410 18.92 -29.29 -45.63
CA ASP A 410 18.70 -28.30 -46.71
C ASP A 410 17.30 -27.92 -47.23
N VAL A 411 17.09 -26.60 -47.39
CA VAL A 411 16.92 -25.91 -48.69
C VAL A 411 16.77 -24.39 -48.45
N GLU A 412 17.70 -23.63 -49.06
CA GLU A 412 17.60 -22.19 -49.34
C GLU A 412 16.50 -21.91 -50.36
N GLU A 413 15.84 -20.74 -50.30
CA GLU A 413 15.60 -19.95 -51.52
C GLU A 413 15.21 -18.50 -51.19
N ASN A 414 16.00 -17.58 -51.75
CA ASN A 414 15.74 -16.15 -51.93
C ASN A 414 14.56 -15.92 -52.88
N VAL A 415 13.76 -14.88 -52.66
CA VAL A 415 13.23 -14.03 -53.75
C VAL A 415 13.12 -12.58 -53.26
N GLU A 416 13.73 -11.69 -54.04
CA GLU A 416 13.77 -10.23 -53.94
C GLU A 416 12.52 -9.53 -54.52
N GLU A 417 12.41 -8.24 -54.19
CA GLU A 417 11.85 -7.11 -54.98
C GLU A 417 10.34 -7.05 -55.32
N ASP A 418 9.68 -5.96 -54.90
CA ASP A 418 9.30 -4.89 -55.85
C ASP A 418 8.66 -3.66 -55.16
N GLU A 419 9.06 -2.49 -55.63
CA GLU A 419 8.60 -1.13 -55.30
C GLU A 419 7.31 -0.73 -56.06
N LYS A 420 6.60 0.31 -55.54
CA LYS A 420 5.95 1.48 -56.24
C LYS A 420 4.68 1.95 -55.51
N GLU A 421 4.69 3.16 -54.94
CA GLU A 421 4.33 4.48 -55.52
C GLU A 421 2.82 4.78 -55.60
N ASP A 422 2.42 5.74 -54.76
CA ASP A 422 1.48 6.86 -54.91
C ASP A 422 0.16 6.74 -55.70
N ASP A 423 -0.95 7.18 -55.08
CA ASP A 423 -1.78 8.24 -55.68
C ASP A 423 -2.73 8.92 -54.68
N VAL A 424 -2.78 10.24 -54.79
CA VAL A 424 -3.61 11.21 -54.05
C VAL A 424 -4.84 11.54 -54.91
N LEU A 425 -6.05 11.61 -54.33
CA LEU A 425 -7.12 12.48 -54.83
C LEU A 425 -8.05 12.95 -53.70
N GLU A 426 -8.14 14.28 -53.57
CA GLU A 426 -9.18 15.06 -52.89
C GLU A 426 -10.49 15.03 -53.70
N MET A 427 -11.64 15.22 -53.04
CA MET A 427 -12.64 16.24 -53.45
C MET A 427 -13.79 16.39 -52.43
N ASP A 428 -14.20 17.65 -52.31
CA ASP A 428 -15.13 18.27 -51.37
C ASP A 428 -16.63 17.94 -51.56
N GLU A 429 -17.41 18.29 -50.52
CA GLU A 429 -18.52 19.30 -50.51
C GLU A 429 -19.83 18.88 -49.80
N GLU A 430 -20.05 19.53 -48.64
CA GLU A 430 -21.26 20.09 -48.01
C GLU A 430 -22.66 19.45 -48.13
N SER A 431 -23.35 19.23 -46.98
CA SER A 431 -24.39 20.16 -46.44
C SER A 431 -25.40 19.53 -45.45
N SER A 432 -25.88 20.39 -44.53
CA SER A 432 -27.13 20.41 -43.74
C SER A 432 -27.32 19.53 -42.49
N ASP A 433 -27.21 20.19 -41.33
CA ASP A 433 -28.20 20.39 -40.25
C ASP A 433 -29.22 19.28 -39.88
N GLU A 434 -29.12 18.71 -38.67
CA GLU A 434 -29.98 18.97 -37.50
C GLU A 434 -29.82 17.86 -36.43
N GLU A 435 -30.21 18.18 -35.20
CA GLU A 435 -29.74 17.65 -33.93
C GLU A 435 -30.27 16.26 -33.51
N GLY A 436 -29.44 15.53 -32.74
CA GLY A 436 -29.91 14.75 -31.57
C GLY A 436 -29.84 13.22 -31.65
N ASP A 437 -28.64 12.64 -31.51
CA ASP A 437 -28.45 11.18 -31.38
C ASP A 437 -28.06 10.74 -29.96
N THR A 438 -28.81 9.75 -29.45
CA THR A 438 -28.42 8.85 -28.38
C THR A 438 -28.33 7.44 -28.96
N ASP A 439 -27.24 6.74 -28.63
CA ASP A 439 -27.06 5.29 -28.63
C ASP A 439 -27.11 4.51 -29.96
N ASN A 440 -25.97 4.37 -30.66
CA ASN A 440 -25.71 3.18 -31.49
C ASN A 440 -24.22 2.96 -31.87
N TYR A 441 -23.44 2.27 -31.03
CA TYR A 441 -22.16 1.64 -31.44
C TYR A 441 -22.24 0.13 -31.20
N ASN A 442 -22.67 -0.63 -32.22
CA ASN A 442 -22.17 -1.97 -32.53
C ASN A 442 -22.94 -2.57 -33.72
N LYS A 443 -22.78 -1.96 -34.90
CA LYS A 443 -23.30 -2.57 -36.13
C LYS A 443 -22.49 -2.23 -37.37
N GLU A 444 -21.18 -2.42 -37.33
CA GLU A 444 -20.37 -2.57 -38.55
C GLU A 444 -19.05 -3.33 -38.27
N PHE A 445 -19.16 -4.64 -38.01
CA PHE A 445 -17.99 -5.55 -38.01
C PHE A 445 -18.28 -6.89 -38.70
N LEU A 446 -19.28 -6.93 -39.59
CA LEU A 446 -19.64 -8.16 -40.32
C LEU A 446 -19.96 -7.88 -41.79
N GLN A 447 -19.05 -7.25 -42.52
CA GLN A 447 -19.02 -7.31 -43.97
C GLN A 447 -17.58 -7.40 -44.48
N SER A 448 -17.07 -8.64 -44.55
CA SER A 448 -16.08 -9.13 -45.53
C SER A 448 -15.32 -10.36 -44.99
N LYS A 449 -16.02 -11.47 -44.74
CA LYS A 449 -15.35 -12.77 -44.67
C LYS A 449 -16.09 -13.77 -45.54
N ASN A 450 -15.34 -14.42 -46.42
CA ASN A 450 -15.83 -15.43 -47.33
C ASN A 450 -16.39 -16.62 -46.52
N VAL A 451 -17.51 -17.20 -46.96
CA VAL A 451 -18.23 -18.31 -46.29
C VAL A 451 -17.31 -19.49 -45.92
N SER A 452 -16.22 -19.69 -46.67
CA SER A 452 -15.17 -20.67 -46.40
C SER A 452 -14.44 -20.43 -45.06
N GLU A 453 -14.17 -19.18 -44.68
CA GLU A 453 -13.45 -18.85 -43.45
C GLU A 453 -14.32 -18.98 -42.21
N LEU A 454 -15.60 -18.59 -42.32
CA LEU A 454 -16.60 -18.78 -41.27
C LEU A 454 -16.78 -20.26 -40.91
N LYS A 455 -16.73 -21.14 -41.93
CA LYS A 455 -16.82 -22.60 -41.73
C LYS A 455 -15.60 -23.16 -40.99
N LYS A 456 -14.39 -22.72 -41.35
CA LYS A 456 -13.14 -23.08 -40.65
C LYS A 456 -13.13 -22.59 -39.19
N LEU A 457 -13.73 -21.44 -38.91
CA LEU A 457 -13.83 -20.87 -37.56
C LEU A 457 -14.81 -21.66 -36.69
N LEU A 458 -15.94 -22.09 -37.28
CA LEU A 458 -16.94 -22.93 -36.62
C LEU A 458 -16.39 -24.34 -36.29
N ASP A 459 -15.65 -24.94 -37.21
CA ASP A 459 -15.01 -26.26 -36.99
C ASP A 459 -13.93 -26.18 -35.89
N LYS A 460 -13.15 -25.09 -35.84
CA LYS A 460 -12.17 -24.82 -34.76
C LYS A 460 -12.83 -24.64 -33.39
N MET A 461 -14.04 -24.06 -33.34
CA MET A 461 -14.81 -23.93 -32.09
C MET A 461 -15.39 -25.27 -31.63
N HIS A 462 -15.83 -26.11 -32.57
CA HIS A 462 -16.35 -27.44 -32.28
C HIS A 462 -15.25 -28.40 -31.77
N ASP A 463 -14.05 -28.33 -32.35
CA ASP A 463 -12.89 -29.12 -31.88
C ASP A 463 -12.37 -28.68 -30.51
N ARG A 464 -12.47 -27.38 -30.17
CA ARG A 464 -12.15 -26.87 -28.82
C ARG A 464 -13.14 -27.34 -27.76
N ALA A 465 -14.41 -27.56 -28.11
CA ALA A 465 -15.43 -28.06 -27.19
C ALA A 465 -15.25 -29.55 -26.85
N LEU A 466 -14.67 -30.35 -27.77
CA LEU A 466 -14.47 -31.78 -27.60
C LEU A 466 -13.19 -32.17 -26.83
N LYS A 467 -12.26 -31.24 -26.61
CA LYS A 467 -10.94 -31.52 -25.99
C LYS A 467 -10.82 -31.23 -24.48
N LYS A 468 -11.90 -30.90 -23.75
CA LYS A 468 -11.84 -30.77 -22.26
C LYS A 468 -12.21 -32.09 -21.54
N PRO A 469 -11.41 -32.55 -20.55
CA PRO A 469 -11.61 -33.85 -19.90
C PRO A 469 -12.77 -33.89 -18.89
N LYS A 470 -13.35 -35.10 -18.80
CA LYS A 470 -14.51 -35.56 -18.03
C LYS A 470 -14.38 -35.33 -16.51
N LYS A 471 -15.20 -34.45 -15.93
CA LYS A 471 -15.52 -34.45 -14.47
C LYS A 471 -16.99 -34.18 -14.12
N LYS A 472 -17.89 -34.17 -15.11
CA LYS A 472 -19.32 -33.84 -14.90
C LYS A 472 -20.25 -35.06 -14.79
N LYS A 473 -19.77 -36.26 -15.15
CA LYS A 473 -20.59 -37.48 -15.20
C LYS A 473 -20.65 -38.21 -13.85
N ASP A 474 -19.56 -38.19 -13.08
CA ASP A 474 -19.48 -38.90 -11.79
C ASP A 474 -20.28 -38.22 -10.67
N MET A 475 -20.56 -36.92 -10.80
CA MET A 475 -21.32 -36.16 -9.80
C MET A 475 -22.83 -36.38 -9.92
N ILE A 476 -23.31 -36.68 -11.13
CA ILE A 476 -24.73 -36.95 -11.41
C ILE A 476 -25.11 -38.38 -10.98
N ASP A 477 -24.21 -39.34 -11.17
CA ASP A 477 -24.44 -40.73 -10.73
C ASP A 477 -24.37 -40.88 -9.19
N CYS A 478 -23.61 -40.03 -8.50
CA CYS A 478 -23.58 -40.00 -7.02
C CYS A 478 -24.91 -39.50 -6.44
N LEU A 479 -25.50 -38.44 -7.02
CA LEU A 479 -26.75 -37.83 -6.55
C LEU A 479 -27.99 -38.72 -6.78
N LEU A 480 -27.98 -39.56 -7.81
CA LEU A 480 -29.10 -40.45 -8.13
C LEU A 480 -29.10 -41.78 -7.34
N SER A 481 -28.05 -42.05 -6.55
CA SER A 481 -27.90 -43.32 -5.81
C SER A 481 -28.42 -43.30 -4.36
N CYS A 482 -28.73 -42.14 -3.79
CA CYS A 482 -29.23 -42.02 -2.41
C CYS A 482 -30.75 -42.24 -2.31
N LYS A 483 -31.19 -43.49 -2.43
CA LYS A 483 -32.52 -43.95 -1.98
C LYS A 483 -32.54 -44.07 -0.45
N LYS A 484 -33.33 -43.24 0.22
CA LYS A 484 -34.19 -43.62 1.37
C LYS A 484 -35.17 -42.50 1.70
N VAL A 485 -36.28 -42.51 1.00
CA VAL A 485 -37.51 -41.79 1.36
C VAL A 485 -38.25 -42.68 2.38
N TYR A 486 -38.48 -42.17 3.59
CA TYR A 486 -39.54 -42.64 4.47
C TYR A 486 -40.56 -41.52 4.63
N THR A 487 -41.75 -41.75 4.11
CA THR A 487 -42.94 -40.92 4.32
C THR A 487 -43.54 -41.21 5.69
N GLY A 488 -43.88 -40.17 6.45
CA GLY A 488 -44.70 -40.29 7.66
C GLY A 488 -45.34 -38.95 8.02
N GLY A 489 -46.64 -38.82 7.78
CA GLY A 489 -47.46 -37.71 8.24
C GLY A 489 -48.01 -37.93 9.66
N GLY A 490 -48.47 -36.84 10.27
CA GLY A 490 -49.12 -36.76 11.60
C GLY A 490 -48.80 -35.42 12.25
N VAL A 491 -49.63 -34.38 12.06
CA VAL A 491 -50.63 -33.86 13.02
C VAL A 491 -50.04 -33.57 14.40
N ASN A 492 -49.94 -32.26 14.71
CA ASN A 492 -49.75 -31.60 16.00
C ASN A 492 -48.88 -32.29 17.06
N ASP A 493 -47.72 -31.69 17.36
CA ASP A 493 -47.35 -31.30 18.74
C ASP A 493 -46.06 -30.45 18.73
N ASN A 494 -46.04 -29.42 19.58
CA ASN A 494 -44.88 -28.59 19.86
C ASN A 494 -43.71 -29.45 20.34
N ILE A 495 -42.52 -29.28 19.77
CA ILE A 495 -41.28 -29.77 20.37
C ILE A 495 -40.22 -28.66 20.30
N TYR A 496 -39.91 -28.10 21.48
CA TYR A 496 -38.68 -27.35 21.74
C TYR A 496 -37.47 -28.28 21.55
N TYR A 497 -36.44 -27.83 20.83
CA TYR A 497 -35.09 -28.37 20.99
C TYR A 497 -34.06 -27.25 21.05
N GLY A 498 -33.74 -26.87 22.29
CA GLY A 498 -32.39 -26.46 22.63
C GLY A 498 -31.48 -27.68 22.61
N GLY A 499 -30.35 -27.59 21.92
CA GLY A 499 -29.32 -28.63 21.89
C GLY A 499 -27.94 -27.99 21.94
N ARG A 500 -27.20 -28.23 23.03
CA ARG A 500 -25.78 -27.90 23.15
C ARG A 500 -24.99 -28.69 22.11
N VAL A 501 -24.24 -27.98 21.27
CA VAL A 501 -23.24 -28.60 20.39
C VAL A 501 -22.03 -28.96 21.24
N SER A 502 -21.64 -30.23 21.26
CA SER A 502 -20.41 -30.66 21.94
C SER A 502 -19.17 -30.22 21.15
N LYS A 503 -18.08 -29.86 21.85
CA LYS A 503 -16.83 -29.35 21.26
C LYS A 503 -16.24 -30.25 20.16
N SER A 504 -16.44 -31.56 20.26
CA SER A 504 -15.97 -32.53 19.24
C SER A 504 -16.78 -32.52 17.93
N MET A 505 -17.98 -31.95 17.93
CA MET A 505 -18.81 -31.76 16.74
C MET A 505 -18.43 -30.51 15.94
N TYR A 506 -17.85 -29.50 16.59
CA TYR A 506 -17.38 -28.27 15.94
C TYR A 506 -16.05 -28.50 15.19
N GLU A 507 -15.19 -29.37 15.71
CA GLU A 507 -13.80 -29.49 15.23
C GLU A 507 -13.62 -30.43 14.01
N ASN A 508 -14.63 -31.18 13.56
CA ASN A 508 -14.44 -32.21 12.52
C ASN A 508 -15.29 -32.07 11.24
N GLN A 509 -16.09 -31.02 11.06
CA GLN A 509 -16.76 -30.78 9.78
C GLN A 509 -16.90 -29.29 9.47
N PHE A 510 -15.83 -28.64 9.02
CA PHE A 510 -15.97 -27.45 8.17
C PHE A 510 -14.88 -27.43 7.10
N ARG A 511 -15.21 -27.97 5.92
CA ARG A 511 -14.53 -27.70 4.65
C ARG A 511 -15.57 -27.15 3.68
N GLY A 512 -15.34 -25.93 3.21
CA GLY A 512 -15.75 -25.51 1.86
C GLY A 512 -17.18 -24.99 1.68
N TRP A 513 -17.31 -23.67 1.71
CA TRP A 513 -18.01 -22.80 0.73
C TRP A 513 -19.42 -23.18 0.25
N GLY A 514 -20.36 -22.26 0.48
CA GLY A 514 -21.65 -22.24 -0.20
C GLY A 514 -22.48 -21.00 0.15
N PHE A 515 -22.33 -19.92 -0.62
CA PHE A 515 -23.33 -18.87 -0.72
C PHE A 515 -24.64 -19.46 -1.25
N THR A 516 -25.77 -19.06 -0.65
CA THR A 516 -27.05 -18.97 -1.39
C THR A 516 -27.89 -17.82 -0.82
N PHE A 517 -28.10 -16.80 -1.65
CA PHE A 517 -29.24 -15.89 -1.52
C PHE A 517 -30.52 -16.64 -1.93
N LEU A 518 -31.64 -16.38 -1.25
CA LEU A 518 -32.86 -15.82 -1.84
C LEU A 518 -34.04 -15.76 -0.84
N LYS A 519 -34.58 -14.55 -0.70
CA LYS A 519 -36.00 -14.16 -0.59
C LYS A 519 -36.97 -15.13 0.10
N GLN A 520 -37.51 -14.68 1.24
CA GLN A 520 -38.88 -14.16 1.30
C GLN A 520 -38.98 -13.02 2.30
#